data_AF-A0A947ZTA4-F1
#
_entry.id   AF-A0A947ZTA4-F1
#
_cell.length_a   1.000
_cell.length_b   1.000
_cell.length_c   1.000
_cell.angle_alpha   90.00
_cell.angle_beta   90.00
_cell.angle_gamma   90.00
#
_symmetry.space_group_name_H-M   'P 1'
#
loop_
_entity.id
_entity.type
_entity.pdbx_description
1 polymer ?
#
loop_
_entity_poly.entity_id
_entity_poly.type
_entity_poly.pdbx_seq_one_letter_code
_entity_poly.pdbx_strand_id
1 'polypeptide(L)'
;MPKKPRKKCFSCGKETPRPNSKYCNNKCQHEFQYQSYIKKWKNGEVRGLSISGLVSSYIKKYLRRKFKNRCCLCGWSEINQNTGLVPLVADHIDGNWQNNIERNLRLICPNCDSLTSTYAALNKGNGRKNRAPSKRAQEGRLLIGR
;
A
#
# COMPACT_ATOMS: atom_id res chain seq x y z
N MET A 1 7.07 -34.28 -34.35
CA MET A 1 6.20 -33.09 -34.23
C MET A 1 7.05 -31.83 -34.17
N PRO A 2 6.74 -30.77 -34.93
CA PRO A 2 7.48 -29.51 -34.86
C PRO A 2 7.29 -28.84 -33.49
N LYS A 3 8.36 -28.25 -32.95
CA LYS A 3 8.29 -27.50 -31.69
C LYS A 3 7.42 -26.24 -31.90
N LYS A 4 6.42 -26.03 -31.04
CA LYS A 4 5.60 -24.81 -31.07
C LYS A 4 6.47 -23.56 -30.85
N PRO A 5 6.19 -22.44 -31.56
CA PRO A 5 6.97 -21.21 -31.41
C PRO A 5 6.84 -20.63 -30.00
N ARG A 6 7.90 -19.96 -29.54
CA ARG A 6 7.89 -19.23 -28.26
C ARG A 6 7.10 -17.94 -28.41
N LYS A 7 6.37 -17.56 -27.35
CA LYS A 7 5.65 -16.29 -27.30
C LYS A 7 6.52 -15.21 -26.65
N LYS A 8 6.16 -13.95 -26.84
CA LYS A 8 6.77 -12.81 -26.15
C LYS A 8 6.10 -12.61 -24.78
N CYS A 9 6.90 -12.31 -23.77
CA CYS A 9 6.45 -12.10 -22.40
C CYS A 9 5.61 -10.82 -22.30
N PHE A 10 4.45 -10.90 -21.66
CA PHE A 10 3.53 -9.76 -21.51
C PHE A 10 4.09 -8.59 -20.67
N SER A 11 5.15 -8.81 -19.88
CA SER A 11 5.75 -7.76 -19.05
C SER A 11 7.00 -7.13 -19.66
N CYS A 12 7.88 -7.90 -20.30
CA CYS A 12 9.20 -7.41 -20.74
C CYS A 12 9.50 -7.65 -22.23
N GLY A 13 8.59 -8.29 -22.97
CA GLY A 13 8.77 -8.59 -24.39
C GLY A 13 9.76 -9.72 -24.70
N LYS A 14 10.57 -10.20 -23.75
CA LYS A 14 11.49 -11.33 -23.98
C LYS A 14 10.77 -12.64 -24.28
N GLU A 15 11.45 -13.60 -24.90
CA GLU A 15 10.87 -14.91 -25.18
C GLU A 15 10.54 -15.70 -23.92
N THR A 16 9.46 -16.48 -23.98
CA THR A 16 9.00 -17.29 -22.86
C THR A 16 9.64 -18.68 -22.86
N PRO A 17 9.90 -19.27 -21.68
CA PRO A 17 10.58 -20.56 -21.57
C PRO A 17 9.72 -21.73 -22.08
N ARG A 18 8.40 -21.56 -22.21
CA ARG A 18 7.43 -22.55 -22.68
C ARG A 18 6.45 -21.88 -23.67
N PRO A 19 5.98 -22.55 -24.74
CA PRO A 19 5.10 -21.93 -25.74
C PRO A 19 3.77 -21.42 -25.15
N ASN A 20 3.32 -22.05 -24.07
CA ASN A 20 2.09 -21.67 -23.34
C ASN A 20 2.34 -20.67 -22.20
N SER A 21 3.59 -20.39 -21.85
CA SER A 21 3.91 -19.43 -20.79
C SER A 21 3.57 -18.00 -21.25
N LYS A 22 2.87 -17.26 -20.40
CA LYS A 22 2.56 -15.82 -20.60
C LYS A 22 3.72 -14.91 -20.21
N TYR A 23 4.60 -15.39 -19.31
CA TYR A 23 5.71 -14.63 -18.74
C TYR A 23 7.01 -15.41 -18.85
N CYS A 24 8.15 -14.70 -18.92
CA CYS A 24 9.46 -15.33 -18.95
C CYS A 24 9.90 -15.85 -17.57
N ASN A 25 9.39 -15.26 -16.49
CA ASN A 25 9.62 -15.68 -15.10
C ASN A 25 8.58 -15.07 -14.15
N ASN A 26 8.60 -15.49 -12.89
CA ASN A 26 7.69 -14.99 -11.85
C ASN A 26 7.84 -13.47 -11.62
N LYS A 27 9.05 -12.92 -11.73
CA LYS A 27 9.28 -11.47 -11.59
C LYS A 27 8.46 -10.67 -12.61
N CYS A 28 8.45 -11.11 -13.86
CA CYS A 28 7.64 -10.49 -14.92
C CYS A 28 6.14 -10.69 -14.70
N GLN A 29 5.72 -11.86 -14.21
CA GLN A 29 4.33 -12.08 -13.83
C GLN A 29 3.88 -11.09 -12.75
N HIS A 30 4.65 -10.97 -11.66
CA HIS A 30 4.33 -10.08 -10.55
C HIS A 30 4.37 -8.60 -10.95
N GLU A 31 5.32 -8.19 -11.81
CA GLU A 31 5.36 -6.81 -12.28
C GLU A 31 4.17 -6.49 -13.18
N PHE A 32 3.79 -7.38 -14.09
CA PHE A 32 2.58 -7.19 -14.90
C PHE A 32 1.32 -7.11 -14.04
N GLN A 33 1.17 -8.00 -13.05
CA GLN A 33 0.06 -7.96 -12.09
C GLN A 33 0.05 -6.64 -11.30
N TYR A 34 1.21 -6.18 -10.85
CA TYR A 34 1.36 -4.90 -10.16
C TYR A 34 0.91 -3.72 -11.02
N GLN A 35 1.40 -3.63 -12.26
CA GLN A 35 1.05 -2.52 -13.17
C GLN A 35 -0.44 -2.53 -13.50
N SER A 36 -1.01 -3.71 -13.78
CA SER A 36 -2.45 -3.85 -14.03
C SER A 36 -3.28 -3.43 -12.83
N TYR A 37 -2.93 -3.88 -11.62
CA TYR A 37 -3.66 -3.52 -10.39
C TYR A 37 -3.62 -2.01 -10.13
N ILE A 38 -2.44 -1.38 -10.24
CA ILE A 38 -2.30 0.07 -10.03
C ILE A 38 -3.09 0.87 -11.06
N LYS A 39 -3.11 0.44 -12.33
CA LYS A 39 -3.95 1.08 -13.36
C LYS A 39 -5.43 1.01 -12.99
N LYS A 40 -5.94 -0.18 -12.67
CA LYS A 40 -7.34 -0.37 -12.25
C LYS A 40 -7.68 0.46 -11.02
N TRP A 41 -6.78 0.52 -10.04
CA TRP A 41 -6.97 1.30 -8.83
C TRP A 41 -7.05 2.80 -9.10
N LYS A 42 -6.15 3.36 -9.92
CA LYS A 42 -6.18 4.77 -10.31
C LYS A 42 -7.45 5.13 -11.09
N ASN A 43 -7.99 4.18 -11.85
CA ASN A 43 -9.25 4.32 -12.57
C ASN A 43 -10.50 4.15 -11.70
N GLY A 44 -10.35 3.82 -10.40
CA GLY A 44 -11.48 3.56 -9.51
C GLY A 44 -12.17 2.20 -9.72
N GLU A 45 -11.63 1.32 -10.58
CA GLU A 45 -12.20 0.00 -10.86
C GLU A 45 -12.03 -0.98 -9.68
N VAL A 46 -11.07 -0.70 -8.78
CA VAL A 46 -10.85 -1.49 -7.55
C VAL A 46 -10.72 -0.58 -6.34
N ARG A 47 -11.25 -1.04 -5.20
CA ARG A 47 -11.28 -0.28 -3.93
C ARG A 47 -9.90 -0.04 -3.30
N GLY A 48 -8.87 -0.79 -3.68
CA GLY A 48 -7.53 -0.64 -3.09
C GLY A 48 -7.34 -1.22 -1.68
N LEU A 49 -8.31 -1.98 -1.18
CA LEU A 49 -8.27 -2.61 0.14
C LEU A 49 -7.97 -4.11 0.06
N SER A 50 -7.31 -4.64 1.09
CA SER A 50 -7.24 -6.07 1.38
C SER A 50 -8.59 -6.57 1.93
N ILE A 51 -8.74 -7.89 2.01
CA ILE A 51 -9.89 -8.55 2.65
C ILE A 51 -10.08 -8.05 4.10
N SER A 52 -8.98 -7.80 4.82
CA SER A 52 -9.00 -7.25 6.17
C SER A 52 -9.25 -5.73 6.26
N GLY A 53 -9.51 -5.06 5.12
CA GLY A 53 -9.76 -3.62 5.05
C GLY A 53 -8.51 -2.75 5.20
N LEU A 54 -7.30 -3.32 5.09
CA LEU A 54 -6.04 -2.57 5.07
C LEU A 54 -5.74 -2.09 3.66
N VAL A 55 -4.98 -1.00 3.51
CA VAL A 55 -4.42 -0.61 2.21
C VAL A 55 -3.66 -1.80 1.60
N SER A 56 -3.97 -2.14 0.35
CA SER A 56 -3.39 -3.29 -0.35
C SER A 56 -1.86 -3.23 -0.41
N SER A 57 -1.21 -4.38 -0.49
CA SER A 57 0.25 -4.46 -0.65
C SER A 57 0.73 -3.80 -1.94
N TYR A 58 -0.05 -3.88 -3.03
CA TYR A 58 0.21 -3.19 -4.29
C TYR A 58 0.27 -1.67 -4.09
N ILE A 59 -0.71 -1.08 -3.39
CA ILE A 59 -0.73 0.36 -3.13
C ILE A 59 0.37 0.76 -2.16
N LYS A 60 0.64 -0.02 -1.11
CA LYS A 60 1.79 0.25 -0.22
C LYS A 60 3.12 0.26 -0.98
N LYS A 61 3.32 -0.68 -1.92
CA LYS A 61 4.48 -0.71 -2.82
C LYS A 61 4.51 0.53 -3.72
N TYR A 62 3.37 0.93 -4.26
CA TYR A 62 3.24 2.16 -5.06
C TYR A 62 3.62 3.41 -4.27
N LEU A 63 3.08 3.60 -3.06
CA LEU A 63 3.38 4.74 -2.20
C LEU A 63 4.88 4.79 -1.86
N ARG A 64 5.50 3.65 -1.51
CA ARG A 64 6.95 3.58 -1.28
C ARG A 64 7.75 4.01 -2.50
N ARG A 65 7.36 3.60 -3.72
CA ARG A 65 8.01 4.06 -4.97
C ARG A 65 7.79 5.57 -5.18
N LYS A 66 6.55 6.06 -5.05
CA LYS A 66 6.15 7.46 -5.26
C LYS A 66 6.91 8.41 -4.34
N PHE A 67 7.04 8.07 -3.06
CA PHE A 67 7.69 8.90 -2.05
C PHE A 67 9.15 8.51 -1.79
N LYS A 68 9.78 7.77 -2.72
CA LYS A 68 11.20 7.34 -2.63
C LYS A 68 11.56 6.67 -1.30
N ASN A 69 10.59 5.95 -0.73
CA ASN A 69 10.68 5.27 0.56
C ASN A 69 11.03 6.20 1.74
N ARG A 70 10.53 7.43 1.73
CA ARG A 70 10.70 8.45 2.79
C ARG A 70 9.36 9.00 3.24
N CYS A 71 9.34 9.58 4.44
CA CYS A 71 8.21 10.38 4.91
C CYS A 71 8.00 11.58 3.97
N CYS A 72 6.78 11.76 3.46
CA CYS A 72 6.47 12.87 2.57
C CYS A 72 6.31 14.22 3.28
N LEU A 73 6.31 14.25 4.62
CA LEU A 73 6.16 15.46 5.42
C LEU A 73 7.51 15.99 5.94
N CYS A 74 8.34 15.11 6.51
CA CYS A 74 9.62 15.49 7.12
C CYS A 74 10.86 14.86 6.48
N GLY A 75 10.70 14.02 5.46
CA GLY A 75 11.82 13.35 4.79
C GLY A 75 12.45 12.17 5.54
N TRP A 76 12.04 11.90 6.80
CA TRP A 76 12.58 10.81 7.61
C TRP A 76 12.53 9.46 6.90
N SER A 77 13.63 8.70 6.96
CA SER A 77 13.77 7.42 6.28
C SER A 77 14.73 6.44 6.96
N GLU A 78 14.83 6.46 8.28
CA GLU A 78 15.71 5.53 9.01
C GLU A 78 15.26 4.07 8.86
N ILE A 79 16.23 3.18 8.71
CA ILE A 79 15.98 1.74 8.57
C ILE A 79 15.89 1.14 9.97
N ASN A 80 14.79 0.45 10.27
CA ASN A 80 14.72 -0.37 11.47
C ASN A 80 15.62 -1.60 11.27
N GLN A 81 16.63 -1.77 12.13
CA GLN A 81 17.67 -2.80 11.99
C GLN A 81 17.12 -4.23 12.03
N ASN A 82 16.05 -4.49 12.79
CA ASN A 82 15.46 -5.83 12.90
C ASN A 82 14.62 -6.21 11.67
N THR A 83 13.95 -5.25 11.05
CA THR A 83 13.07 -5.51 9.90
C THR A 83 13.73 -5.25 8.55
N GLY A 84 14.83 -4.50 8.52
CA GLY A 84 15.47 -4.03 7.29
C GLY A 84 14.61 -3.05 6.49
N LEU A 85 13.57 -2.48 7.09
CA LEU A 85 12.60 -1.60 6.43
C LEU A 85 12.52 -0.25 7.11
N VAL A 86 12.26 0.80 6.33
CA VAL A 86 11.83 2.09 6.87
C VAL A 86 10.37 1.96 7.35
N PRO A 87 10.07 2.17 8.65
CA PRO A 87 8.76 1.91 9.24
C PRO A 87 7.79 3.06 8.94
N LEU A 88 7.45 3.23 7.67
CA LEU A 88 6.49 4.22 7.20
C LEU A 88 5.06 3.67 7.24
N VAL A 89 4.12 4.56 7.48
CA VAL A 89 2.67 4.34 7.51
C VAL A 89 2.05 4.83 6.21
N ALA A 90 1.20 4.01 5.60
CA ALA A 90 0.31 4.45 4.53
C ALA A 90 -0.93 5.06 5.19
N ASP A 91 -0.96 6.38 5.26
CA ASP A 91 -1.95 7.17 5.99
C ASP A 91 -3.05 7.71 5.06
N HIS A 92 -4.26 7.80 5.60
CA HIS A 92 -5.43 8.40 4.96
C HIS A 92 -5.57 9.83 5.47
N ILE A 93 -5.43 10.82 4.58
CA ILE A 93 -5.44 12.24 4.96
C ILE A 93 -6.74 12.63 5.67
N ASP A 94 -7.87 12.09 5.23
CA ASP A 94 -9.20 12.32 5.84
C ASP A 94 -9.54 11.35 7.00
N GLY A 95 -8.65 10.40 7.33
CA GLY A 95 -8.90 9.37 8.33
C GLY A 95 -9.93 8.30 7.94
N ASN A 96 -10.55 8.39 6.76
CA ASN A 96 -11.54 7.43 6.29
C ASN A 96 -10.86 6.25 5.57
N TRP A 97 -10.83 5.10 6.23
CA TRP A 97 -10.21 3.89 5.69
C TRP A 97 -10.82 3.38 4.37
N GLN A 98 -12.03 3.83 4.00
CA GLN A 98 -12.67 3.47 2.73
C GLN A 98 -12.21 4.36 1.57
N ASN A 99 -11.74 5.58 1.85
CA ASN A 99 -11.31 6.54 0.84
C ASN A 99 -9.87 6.26 0.39
N ASN A 100 -9.69 5.24 -0.45
CA ASN A 100 -8.36 4.76 -0.86
C ASN A 100 -7.88 5.36 -2.18
N ILE A 101 -8.41 6.50 -2.61
CA ILE A 101 -7.95 7.15 -3.83
C ILE A 101 -6.52 7.68 -3.66
N GLU A 102 -5.77 7.80 -4.75
CA GLU A 102 -4.36 8.19 -4.70
C GLU A 102 -4.13 9.53 -3.98
N ARG A 103 -5.00 10.52 -4.20
CA ARG A 103 -4.88 11.86 -3.58
C ARG A 103 -5.15 11.88 -2.08
N ASN A 104 -5.82 10.86 -1.53
CA ASN A 104 -6.13 10.76 -0.11
C ASN A 104 -5.09 9.92 0.66
N LEU A 105 -4.16 9.28 -0.05
CA LEU A 105 -3.13 8.46 0.56
C LEU A 105 -1.78 9.18 0.58
N ARG A 106 -1.11 9.12 1.73
CA ARG A 106 0.27 9.59 1.89
C ARG A 106 1.14 8.55 2.60
N LEU A 107 2.45 8.73 2.51
CA LEU A 107 3.42 7.86 3.18
C LEU A 107 4.20 8.68 4.20
N ILE A 108 3.97 8.43 5.49
CA ILE A 108 4.52 9.24 6.58
C ILE A 108 5.23 8.38 7.62
N CYS A 109 6.14 8.98 8.41
CA CYS A 109 6.78 8.29 9.53
C CYS A 109 5.84 8.21 10.76
N PRO A 110 6.13 7.35 11.74
CA PRO A 110 5.29 7.19 12.93
C PRO A 110 5.17 8.48 13.76
N ASN A 111 6.22 9.30 13.78
CA ASN A 111 6.21 10.56 14.51
C ASN A 111 5.26 11.56 13.83
N CYS A 112 5.34 11.73 12.51
CA CYS A 112 4.37 12.58 11.79
C CYS A 112 2.95 12.04 11.86
N ASP A 113 2.76 10.72 11.80
CA ASP A 113 1.45 10.06 11.99
C ASP A 113 0.82 10.43 13.34
N SER A 114 1.63 10.42 14.41
CA SER A 114 1.18 10.78 15.76
C SER A 114 0.73 12.24 15.94
N LEU A 115 1.11 13.13 15.01
CA LEU A 115 0.76 14.55 15.03
C LEU A 115 -0.47 14.87 14.16
N THR A 116 -1.05 13.86 13.49
CA THR A 116 -2.23 14.05 12.65
C THR A 116 -3.49 14.25 13.48
N SER A 117 -4.43 15.05 12.99
CA SER A 117 -5.75 15.22 13.60
C SER A 117 -6.61 13.96 13.54
N THR A 118 -6.19 12.95 12.77
CA THR A 118 -6.81 11.64 12.63
C THR A 118 -6.01 10.55 13.36
N TYR A 119 -5.09 10.91 14.25
CA TYR A 119 -4.30 9.93 14.96
C TYR A 119 -5.10 9.22 16.04
N ALA A 120 -5.07 7.88 16.01
CA ALA A 120 -5.59 7.01 17.06
C ALA A 120 -7.02 7.36 17.52
N ALA A 121 -7.16 7.90 18.73
CA ALA A 121 -8.44 8.22 19.34
C ALA A 121 -9.13 9.46 18.73
N LEU A 122 -8.36 10.34 18.08
CA LEU A 122 -8.89 11.54 17.43
C LEU A 122 -9.74 11.19 16.20
N ASN A 123 -9.53 10.02 15.58
CA ASN A 123 -10.29 9.55 14.41
C ASN A 123 -11.64 8.91 14.76
N LYS A 124 -12.40 9.56 15.64
CA LYS A 124 -13.69 9.03 16.12
C LYS A 124 -14.70 8.98 14.98
N GLY A 125 -15.41 7.85 14.85
CA GLY A 125 -16.47 7.66 13.84
C GLY A 125 -15.99 7.21 12.45
N ASN A 126 -14.73 7.49 12.08
CA ASN A 126 -14.17 7.13 10.77
C ASN A 126 -13.43 5.79 10.75
N GLY A 127 -13.35 5.10 11.89
CA GLY A 127 -12.75 3.77 12.00
C GLY A 127 -13.59 2.65 11.36
N ARG A 128 -13.04 1.44 11.37
CA ARG A 128 -13.78 0.23 10.96
C ARG A 128 -14.77 -0.16 12.06
N LYS A 129 -16.06 -0.25 11.71
CA LYS A 129 -17.17 -0.47 12.67
C LYS A 129 -17.02 -1.73 13.54
N ASN A 130 -16.50 -2.82 12.97
CA ASN A 130 -16.40 -4.12 13.65
C ASN A 130 -14.99 -4.41 14.20
N ARG A 131 -14.19 -3.39 14.48
CA ARG A 131 -12.82 -3.55 14.97
C ARG A 131 -12.71 -3.07 16.41
N ALA A 132 -12.24 -3.95 17.30
CA ALA A 132 -11.88 -3.58 18.65
C ALA A 132 -10.83 -2.44 18.63
N PRO A 133 -11.00 -1.37 19.43
CA PRO A 133 -10.02 -0.30 19.48
C PRO A 133 -8.68 -0.82 19.98
N SER A 134 -7.58 -0.40 19.34
CA SER A 134 -6.24 -0.73 19.82
C SER A 134 -5.98 -0.12 21.21
N LYS A 135 -5.08 -0.71 22.02
CA LYS A 135 -4.68 -0.13 23.32
C LYS A 135 -4.29 1.34 23.22
N ARG A 136 -3.49 1.69 22.20
CA ARG A 136 -3.13 3.08 21.88
C ARG A 136 -4.35 3.98 21.64
N ALA A 137 -5.36 3.48 20.93
CA ALA A 137 -6.60 4.23 20.72
C ALA A 137 -7.47 4.29 21.98
N GLN A 138 -7.35 3.34 22.91
CA GLN A 138 -8.01 3.38 24.21
C GLN A 138 -7.33 4.41 25.12
N GLU A 139 -6.00 4.36 25.25
CA GLU A 139 -5.18 5.32 26.01
C GLU A 139 -5.35 6.74 25.47
N GLY A 140 -5.31 6.93 24.15
CA GLY A 140 -5.50 8.24 23.54
C GLY A 140 -6.86 8.88 23.86
N ARG A 141 -7.92 8.09 24.11
CA ARG A 141 -9.23 8.64 24.53
C ARG A 141 -9.17 9.29 25.91
N LEU A 142 -8.27 8.83 26.79
CA LEU A 142 -8.07 9.42 28.11
C LEU A 142 -7.42 10.80 28.04
N LEU A 143 -6.75 11.13 26.92
CA LEU A 143 -6.07 12.40 26.71
C LEU A 143 -6.96 13.46 26.04
N ILE A 144 -7.99 13.05 25.30
CA ILE A 144 -8.85 13.94 24.48
C ILE A 144 -9.95 14.64 25.30
N GLY A 145 -10.12 14.28 26.57
CA GLY A 145 -11.12 14.85 27.48
C GLY A 145 -10.55 15.60 28.68
N ARG A 146 -9.28 16.00 28.63
CA ARG A 146 -8.64 16.89 29.61
C ARG A 146 -8.47 18.28 29.03
#